data_AF-A0A970D3V6-F1
#
_entry.id   AF-A0A970D3V6-F1
#
_cell.length_a   1.000
_cell.length_b   1.000
_cell.length_c   1.000
_cell.angle_alpha   90.00
_cell.angle_beta   90.00
_cell.angle_gamma   90.00
#
_symmetry.space_group_name_H-M   'P 1'
#
loop_
_entity.id
_entity.type
_entity.pdbx_description
1 polymer ?
#
loop_
_entity_poly.entity_id
_entity_poly.type
_entity_poly.pdbx_seq_one_letter_code
_entity_poly.pdbx_strand_id
1 'polypeptide(L)'
;MNNLKPKTLFIFFFMLLFLQLALLLFYMYNKASYTPDEILSYGLSNSTKSLFLYPHPWKRNQKSTNFNDWIPGRTIEEYVTVQENERFSYKNTWQNQEQDTHPPLYYLILHTICSFFPETFSKWQGFSINILCFVLTQILLFTIG
;
A
#
# COMPACT_ATOMS: atom_id res chain seq x y z
N MET A 1 34.37 9.82 24.93
CA MET A 1 32.95 9.64 24.59
C MET A 1 32.25 9.15 25.85
N ASN A 2 31.27 9.90 26.37
CA ASN A 2 30.56 9.50 27.60
C ASN A 2 29.70 8.27 27.31
N ASN A 3 29.98 7.15 27.98
CA ASN A 3 29.14 5.95 27.89
C ASN A 3 27.77 6.24 28.52
N LEU A 4 26.78 6.52 27.68
CA LEU A 4 25.38 6.67 28.11
C LEU A 4 24.92 5.37 28.77
N LYS A 5 24.19 5.49 29.89
CA LYS A 5 23.58 4.31 30.54
C LYS A 5 22.51 3.71 29.61
N PRO A 6 22.32 2.38 29.60
CA PRO A 6 21.39 1.71 28.68
C PRO A 6 19.96 2.28 28.78
N LYS A 7 19.47 2.54 30.00
CA LYS A 7 18.15 3.15 30.21
C LYS A 7 18.00 4.52 29.55
N THR A 8 19.04 5.34 29.58
CA THR A 8 19.04 6.68 28.96
C THR A 8 18.97 6.56 27.44
N LEU A 9 19.70 5.60 26.86
CA LEU A 9 19.68 5.33 25.42
C LEU A 9 18.28 4.90 24.92
N PHE A 10 17.61 3.99 25.63
CA PHE A 10 16.23 3.58 25.32
C PHE A 10 15.26 4.76 25.33
N ILE A 11 15.35 5.64 26.33
CA ILE A 11 14.49 6.83 26.43
C ILE A 11 14.70 7.73 25.20
N PHE A 12 15.95 8.02 24.84
CA PHE A 12 16.26 8.82 23.66
C PHE A 12 15.73 8.18 22.38
N PHE A 13 15.88 6.86 22.22
CA PHE A 13 15.35 6.12 21.07
C PHE A 13 13.83 6.27 20.96
N PHE A 14 13.08 6.01 22.03
CA PHE A 14 11.61 6.11 22.00
C PHE A 14 11.14 7.56 21.77
N MET A 15 11.83 8.55 22.33
CA MET A 15 11.54 9.96 22.05
C MET A 15 11.74 10.31 20.57
N LEU A 16 12.84 9.84 19.96
CA LEU A 16 13.13 10.07 18.55
C LEU A 16 12.11 9.36 17.65
N LEU A 17 11.80 8.09 17.95
CA LEU A 17 10.79 7.32 17.23
C LEU A 17 9.42 8.02 17.29
N PHE A 18 9.02 8.49 18.48
CA PHE A 18 7.77 9.23 18.64
C PHE A 18 7.73 10.50 17.77
N LEU A 19 8.82 11.28 17.77
CA LEU A 19 8.93 12.48 16.94
C LEU A 19 8.81 12.15 15.44
N GLN A 20 9.48 11.09 14.97
CA GLN A 20 9.40 10.64 13.58
C GLN A 20 7.97 10.22 13.20
N LEU A 21 7.30 9.45 14.06
CA LEU A 21 5.92 9.03 13.84
C LEU A 21 4.95 10.22 13.78
N ALA A 22 5.11 11.20 14.68
CA ALA A 22 4.31 12.41 14.67
C ALA A 22 4.47 13.19 13.35
N LEU A 23 5.69 13.31 12.83
CA LEU A 23 5.95 13.95 11.54
C LEU A 23 5.33 13.17 10.38
N LEU A 24 5.50 11.84 10.33
CA LEU A 24 4.92 11.00 9.28
C LEU A 24 3.39 11.09 9.27
N LEU A 25 2.76 11.06 10.43
CA LEU A 25 1.31 11.24 10.58
C LEU A 25 0.85 12.62 10.13
N PHE A 26 1.58 13.68 10.51
CA PHE A 26 1.28 15.04 10.10
C PHE A 26 1.33 15.19 8.57
N TYR A 27 2.37 14.70 7.90
CA TYR A 27 2.46 14.76 6.44
C TYR A 27 1.42 13.87 5.75
N MET A 28 1.17 12.67 6.26
CA MET A 28 0.14 11.79 5.69
C MET A 28 -1.25 12.40 5.83
N TYR A 29 -1.56 13.04 6.96
CA TYR A 29 -2.82 13.75 7.17
C TYR A 29 -3.02 14.85 6.12
N ASN A 30 -1.99 15.66 5.87
CA ASN A 30 -2.02 16.77 4.90
C ASN A 30 -1.85 16.33 3.44
N LYS A 31 -1.56 15.06 3.17
CA LYS A 31 -1.39 14.54 1.81
C LYS A 31 -2.70 14.66 1.02
N ALA A 32 -2.67 15.48 -0.04
CA ALA A 32 -3.81 15.79 -0.89
C ALA A 32 -3.91 14.91 -2.14
N SER A 33 -2.78 14.40 -2.64
CA SER A 33 -2.72 13.66 -3.91
C SER A 33 -2.08 12.29 -3.73
N TYR A 34 -2.43 11.36 -4.63
CA TYR A 34 -1.84 10.03 -4.73
C TYR A 34 -0.82 9.99 -5.84
N THR A 35 0.26 9.25 -5.61
CA THR A 35 1.21 8.91 -6.67
C THR A 35 0.61 7.78 -7.53
N PRO A 36 1.06 7.64 -8.79
CA PRO A 36 0.64 6.53 -9.64
C PRO A 36 0.87 5.17 -9.00
N ASP A 37 2.01 4.96 -8.34
CA ASP A 37 2.37 3.70 -7.70
C ASP A 37 1.46 3.35 -6.51
N GLU A 38 0.94 4.34 -5.78
CA GLU A 38 -0.06 4.10 -4.75
C GLU A 38 -1.34 3.55 -5.36
N ILE A 39 -1.88 4.22 -6.40
CA ILE A 39 -3.09 3.77 -7.10
C ILE A 39 -2.90 2.38 -7.71
N LEU A 40 -1.72 2.12 -8.31
CA LEU A 40 -1.36 0.82 -8.83
C LEU A 40 -1.28 -0.24 -7.73
N SER A 41 -0.79 0.09 -6.54
CA SER A 41 -0.76 -0.84 -5.41
C SER A 41 -2.16 -1.33 -5.02
N TYR A 42 -3.16 -0.43 -4.99
CA TYR A 42 -4.55 -0.82 -4.76
C TYR A 42 -5.10 -1.64 -5.92
N GLY A 43 -4.86 -1.21 -7.15
CA GLY A 43 -5.26 -1.94 -8.36
C GLY A 43 -4.77 -3.38 -8.38
N LEU A 44 -3.46 -3.56 -8.21
CA LEU A 44 -2.81 -4.87 -8.17
C LEU A 44 -3.28 -5.73 -6.99
N SER A 45 -3.67 -5.10 -5.87
CA SER A 45 -4.18 -5.81 -4.68
C SER A 45 -5.64 -6.22 -4.81
N ASN A 46 -6.49 -5.36 -5.38
CA ASN A 46 -7.95 -5.44 -5.23
C ASN A 46 -8.69 -5.70 -6.55
N SER A 47 -8.14 -5.29 -7.69
CA SER A 47 -8.84 -5.40 -8.97
C SER A 47 -9.03 -6.86 -9.40
N THR A 48 -10.26 -7.20 -9.75
CA THR A 48 -10.65 -8.53 -10.25
C THR A 48 -10.89 -8.55 -11.75
N LYS A 49 -11.10 -7.38 -12.37
CA LYS A 49 -11.46 -7.25 -13.79
C LYS A 49 -10.25 -7.03 -14.69
N SER A 50 -9.32 -6.18 -14.28
CA SER A 50 -8.14 -5.86 -15.07
C SER A 50 -6.97 -5.45 -14.20
N LEU A 51 -5.77 -5.88 -14.60
CA LEU A 51 -4.53 -5.53 -13.91
C LEU A 51 -4.18 -4.04 -14.00
N PHE A 52 -4.53 -3.42 -15.13
CA PHE A 52 -4.30 -2.00 -15.40
C PHE A 52 -5.58 -1.37 -15.94
N LEU A 53 -5.76 -0.07 -15.68
CA LEU A 53 -6.82 0.74 -16.27
C LEU A 53 -6.50 1.23 -17.68
N TYR A 54 -5.29 0.99 -18.16
CA TYR A 54 -4.78 1.43 -19.47
C TYR A 54 -4.12 0.26 -20.21
N PRO A 55 -3.92 0.37 -21.54
CA PRO A 55 -3.26 -0.68 -22.32
C PRO A 55 -1.85 -0.92 -21.80
N HIS A 56 -1.48 -2.19 -21.61
CA HIS A 56 -0.15 -2.51 -21.15
C HIS A 56 0.88 -2.18 -22.25
N PRO A 57 1.90 -1.33 -21.99
CA PRO A 57 2.80 -0.83 -23.03
C PRO A 57 3.57 -1.94 -23.76
N TRP A 58 3.74 -3.10 -23.12
CA TRP A 58 4.51 -4.22 -23.65
C TRP A 58 3.66 -5.37 -24.22
N LYS A 59 2.31 -5.27 -24.24
CA LYS A 59 1.43 -6.29 -24.84
C LYS A 59 0.90 -5.80 -26.19
N ARG A 60 1.55 -6.25 -27.26
CA ARG A 60 1.35 -5.80 -28.66
C ARG A 60 -0.06 -6.01 -29.24
N ASN A 61 -0.84 -6.96 -28.70
CA ASN A 61 -2.16 -7.36 -29.20
C ASN A 61 -3.27 -7.23 -28.14
N GLN A 62 -3.09 -6.38 -27.12
CA GLN A 62 -4.19 -6.13 -26.19
C GLN A 62 -5.26 -5.30 -26.91
N LYS A 63 -6.54 -5.70 -26.82
CA LYS A 63 -7.64 -4.77 -27.09
C LYS A 63 -7.33 -3.48 -26.34
N SER A 64 -7.62 -2.34 -26.93
CA SER A 64 -7.43 -1.01 -26.38
C SER A 64 -8.38 -0.80 -25.20
N THR A 65 -8.25 -1.62 -24.14
CA THR A 65 -9.08 -1.57 -22.94
C THR A 65 -8.94 -0.18 -22.38
N ASN A 66 -10.05 0.56 -22.38
CA ASN A 66 -10.13 1.91 -21.84
C ASN A 66 -9.16 2.91 -22.51
N PHE A 67 -8.87 2.73 -23.80
CA PHE A 67 -8.03 3.66 -24.55
C PHE A 67 -8.84 4.35 -25.63
N ASN A 68 -8.86 5.69 -25.57
CA ASN A 68 -9.70 6.56 -26.38
C ASN A 68 -11.22 6.42 -26.11
N ASP A 69 -11.60 5.83 -24.98
CA ASP A 69 -12.98 5.65 -24.52
C ASP A 69 -13.20 6.31 -23.14
N TRP A 70 -14.42 6.75 -22.89
CA TRP A 70 -14.81 7.26 -21.57
C TRP A 70 -14.84 6.13 -20.53
N ILE A 71 -14.13 6.32 -19.42
CA ILE A 71 -14.12 5.39 -18.29
C ILE A 71 -15.10 5.88 -17.23
N PRO A 72 -16.15 5.11 -16.89
CA PRO A 72 -17.04 5.46 -15.78
C PRO A 72 -16.27 5.55 -14.46
N GLY A 73 -16.61 6.52 -13.61
CA GLY A 73 -15.98 6.69 -12.29
C GLY A 73 -16.07 5.43 -11.42
N ARG A 74 -17.18 4.69 -11.52
CA ARG A 74 -17.38 3.39 -10.86
C ARG A 74 -16.32 2.37 -11.24
N THR A 75 -15.86 2.36 -12.49
CA THR A 75 -14.78 1.45 -12.92
C THR A 75 -13.46 1.76 -12.22
N ILE A 76 -13.18 3.04 -11.97
CA ILE A 76 -11.98 3.48 -11.25
C ILE A 76 -12.11 3.14 -9.76
N GLU A 77 -13.29 3.35 -9.19
CA GLU A 77 -13.60 3.01 -7.80
C GLU A 77 -13.47 1.50 -7.53
N GLU A 78 -14.10 0.66 -8.37
CA GLU A 78 -14.00 -0.79 -8.29
C GLU A 78 -12.56 -1.29 -8.51
N TYR A 79 -11.75 -0.56 -9.27
CA TYR A 79 -10.34 -0.91 -9.48
C TYR A 79 -9.49 -0.74 -8.20
N VAL A 80 -9.77 0.28 -7.38
CA VAL A 80 -8.99 0.55 -6.16
C VAL A 80 -9.60 -0.02 -4.88
N THR A 81 -10.84 -0.51 -4.92
CA THR A 81 -11.57 -1.01 -3.74
C THR A 81 -11.84 -2.51 -3.83
N VAL A 82 -11.90 -3.18 -2.68
CA VAL A 82 -12.40 -4.56 -2.59
C VAL A 82 -13.92 -4.51 -2.55
N GLN A 83 -14.62 -5.25 -3.41
CA GLN A 83 -16.07 -5.34 -3.36
C GLN A 83 -16.54 -6.27 -2.23
N GLU A 84 -17.78 -6.11 -1.75
CA GLU A 84 -18.30 -6.89 -0.62
C GLU A 84 -18.20 -8.41 -0.83
N ASN A 85 -18.41 -8.88 -2.07
CA ASN A 85 -18.33 -10.29 -2.46
C ASN A 85 -16.90 -10.78 -2.78
N GLU A 86 -15.90 -9.89 -2.73
CA GLU A 86 -14.50 -10.18 -3.06
C GLU A 86 -13.58 -10.15 -1.83
N ARG A 87 -14.14 -9.89 -0.65
CA ARG A 87 -13.40 -9.82 0.61
C ARG A 87 -12.66 -11.12 0.87
N PHE A 88 -11.37 -11.00 1.19
CA PHE A 88 -10.46 -12.11 1.47
C PHE A 88 -10.33 -13.13 0.32
N SER A 89 -10.66 -12.74 -0.91
CA SER A 89 -10.49 -13.56 -2.11
C SER A 89 -9.13 -13.30 -2.76
N TYR A 90 -8.12 -13.99 -2.27
CA TYR A 90 -6.73 -13.81 -2.72
C TYR A 90 -6.42 -14.34 -4.13
N LYS A 91 -7.36 -15.02 -4.79
CA LYS A 91 -7.13 -15.61 -6.13
C LYS A 91 -6.71 -14.54 -7.14
N ASN A 92 -7.47 -13.46 -7.24
CA ASN A 92 -7.20 -12.40 -8.21
C ASN A 92 -5.95 -11.61 -7.83
N THR A 93 -5.77 -11.31 -6.54
CA THR A 93 -4.54 -10.69 -6.02
C THR A 93 -3.31 -11.52 -6.41
N TRP A 94 -3.34 -12.84 -6.23
CA TRP A 94 -2.23 -13.72 -6.59
C TRP A 94 -1.94 -13.70 -8.10
N GLN A 95 -2.98 -13.84 -8.93
CA GLN A 95 -2.85 -13.79 -10.39
C GLN A 95 -2.32 -12.44 -10.90
N ASN A 96 -2.68 -11.35 -10.21
CA ASN A 96 -2.15 -10.03 -10.52
C ASN A 96 -0.64 -9.97 -10.24
N GLN A 97 -0.18 -10.56 -9.13
CA GLN A 97 1.23 -10.60 -8.77
C GLN A 97 2.08 -11.52 -9.65
N GLU A 98 1.49 -12.56 -10.25
CA GLU A 98 2.19 -13.37 -11.27
C GLU A 98 2.60 -12.54 -12.51
N GLN A 99 1.93 -11.41 -12.74
CA GLN A 99 2.24 -10.47 -13.82
C GLN A 99 2.97 -9.21 -13.35
N ASP A 100 3.21 -9.07 -12.06
CA ASP A 100 4.02 -8.00 -11.47
C ASP A 100 5.43 -8.50 -11.17
N THR A 101 6.41 -7.61 -11.20
CA THR A 101 7.81 -7.95 -10.89
C THR A 101 8.12 -7.92 -9.39
N HIS A 102 7.20 -7.41 -8.57
CA HIS A 102 7.39 -7.24 -7.14
C HIS A 102 6.97 -8.49 -6.35
N PRO A 103 7.58 -8.74 -5.19
CA PRO A 103 7.12 -9.82 -4.30
C PRO A 103 5.67 -9.60 -3.83
N PRO A 104 4.85 -10.67 -3.72
CA PRO A 104 3.41 -10.55 -3.51
C PRO A 104 3.00 -10.11 -2.10
N LEU A 105 3.91 -10.16 -1.11
CA LEU A 105 3.58 -10.00 0.30
C LEU A 105 2.86 -8.69 0.62
N TYR A 106 3.35 -7.57 0.07
CA TYR A 106 2.75 -6.25 0.31
C TYR A 106 1.28 -6.21 -0.15
N TYR A 107 1.01 -6.74 -1.34
CA TYR A 107 -0.31 -6.74 -1.97
C TYR A 107 -1.29 -7.66 -1.26
N LEU A 108 -0.81 -8.82 -0.76
CA LEU A 108 -1.63 -9.71 0.07
C LEU A 108 -2.04 -9.04 1.39
N ILE A 109 -1.13 -8.32 2.04
CA ILE A 109 -1.43 -7.56 3.26
C ILE A 109 -2.41 -6.42 2.94
N LEU A 110 -2.16 -5.67 1.87
CA LEU A 110 -3.03 -4.56 1.46
C LEU A 110 -4.45 -5.04 1.12
N HIS A 111 -4.59 -6.14 0.37
CA HIS A 111 -5.87 -6.77 0.08
C HIS A 111 -6.59 -7.20 1.37
N THR A 112 -5.84 -7.75 2.34
CA THR A 112 -6.40 -8.14 3.65
C THR A 112 -6.95 -6.94 4.40
N ILE A 113 -6.20 -5.83 4.45
CA ILE A 113 -6.65 -4.58 5.09
C ILE A 113 -7.89 -4.04 4.37
N CYS A 114 -7.87 -3.98 3.03
CA CYS A 114 -9.02 -3.50 2.26
C CYS A 114 -10.24 -4.41 2.42
N SER A 115 -10.06 -5.71 2.62
CA SER A 115 -11.16 -6.67 2.87
C SER A 115 -11.88 -6.44 4.20
N PHE A 116 -11.27 -5.73 5.17
CA PHE A 116 -11.98 -5.26 6.36
C PHE A 116 -12.83 -4.01 6.11
N PHE A 117 -12.55 -3.27 5.04
CA PHE A 117 -13.21 -2.02 4.66
C PHE A 117 -13.64 -2.07 3.18
N PRO A 118 -14.60 -2.95 2.84
CA PRO A 118 -15.08 -3.11 1.47
C PRO A 118 -15.66 -1.80 0.94
N GLU A 119 -15.64 -1.66 -0.40
CA GLU A 119 -16.15 -0.51 -1.15
C GLU A 119 -15.56 0.85 -0.70
N THR A 120 -14.40 0.81 -0.01
CA THR A 120 -13.77 1.99 0.57
C THR A 120 -12.33 2.11 0.13
N PHE A 121 -11.99 3.27 -0.43
CA PHE A 121 -10.62 3.64 -0.76
C PHE A 121 -10.09 4.68 0.25
N SER A 122 -8.92 4.42 0.84
CA SER A 122 -8.34 5.31 1.85
C SER A 122 -6.82 5.25 1.87
N LYS A 123 -6.16 6.42 1.82
CA LYS A 123 -4.69 6.53 2.01
C LYS A 123 -4.17 5.82 3.26
N TRP A 124 -4.99 5.70 4.29
CA TRP A 124 -4.61 5.07 5.55
C TRP A 124 -4.40 3.56 5.45
N GLN A 125 -5.07 2.87 4.52
CA GLN A 125 -4.95 1.42 4.35
C GLN A 125 -3.50 1.06 3.98
N GLY A 126 -2.98 1.58 2.87
CA GLY A 126 -1.57 1.39 2.47
C GLY A 126 -0.56 2.02 3.42
N PHE A 127 -0.87 3.19 3.98
CA PHE A 127 0.05 3.86 4.93
C PHE A 127 0.27 3.06 6.21
N SER A 128 -0.76 2.36 6.71
CA SER A 128 -0.66 1.56 7.92
C SER A 128 0.42 0.46 7.82
N ILE A 129 0.56 -0.15 6.63
CA ILE A 129 1.61 -1.14 6.34
C ILE A 129 2.98 -0.48 6.44
N ASN A 130 3.14 0.68 5.80
CA ASN A 130 4.41 1.40 5.77
C ASN A 130 4.84 1.85 7.17
N ILE A 131 3.90 2.35 7.99
CA ILE A 131 4.19 2.74 9.38
C ILE A 131 4.58 1.54 10.23
N LEU A 132 3.89 0.41 10.09
CA LEU A 132 4.24 -0.81 10.83
C LEU A 132 5.65 -1.28 10.48
N CYS A 133 5.97 -1.38 9.19
CA CYS A 133 7.31 -1.75 8.71
C CYS A 133 8.38 -0.76 9.18
N PHE A 134 8.09 0.53 9.18
CA PHE A 134 8.99 1.57 9.68
C PHE A 134 9.32 1.36 11.16
N VAL A 135 8.31 1.19 12.02
CA VAL A 135 8.50 0.96 13.46
C VAL A 135 9.30 -0.31 13.73
N LEU A 136 8.94 -1.42 13.07
CA LEU A 136 9.65 -2.69 13.21
C LEU A 136 11.12 -2.56 12.80
N THR A 137 11.40 -1.87 11.70
CA THR A 137 12.77 -1.64 11.22
C THR A 137 13.57 -0.81 12.23
N GLN A 138 12.99 0.26 12.79
CA GLN A 138 13.66 1.07 13.81
C GLN A 138 14.01 0.27 15.06
N ILE A 139 13.09 -0.57 15.55
CA ILE A 139 13.33 -1.45 16.71
C ILE A 139 14.43 -2.46 16.41
N LEU A 140 14.38 -3.12 15.25
CA LEU A 140 15.40 -4.09 14.84
C LEU A 140 16.79 -3.45 14.75
N LEU A 141 16.91 -2.30 14.09
CA LEU A 141 18.16 -1.57 13.99
C LEU A 141 18.72 -1.18 15.36
N PHE A 142 17.85 -0.72 16.28
CA PHE A 142 18.25 -0.38 17.64
C PHE A 142 18.69 -1.60 18.46
N THR A 143 18.12 -2.78 18.19
CA THR A 143 18.47 -4.01 18.92
C THR A 143 19.75 -4.68 18.42
N ILE A 144 20.11 -4.47 17.15
CA ILE A 144 21.28 -5.09 16.51
C ILE A 144 22.53 -4.21 16.66
N GLY A 145 22.36 -2.88 16.67
CA GLY A 145 23.44 -1.90 16.90
C GLY A 145 23.80 -1.75 18.37
#